data_AF-A0A257XFV8-F1
#
_entry.id   AF-A0A257XFV8-F1
#
_cell.length_a   1.000
_cell.length_b   1.000
_cell.length_c   1.000
_cell.angle_alpha   90.00
_cell.angle_beta   90.00
_cell.angle_gamma   90.00
#
_symmetry.space_group_name_H-M   'P 1'
#
loop_
_entity.id
_entity.type
_entity.pdbx_description
1 polymer ?
#
loop_
_entity_poly.entity_id
_entity_poly.type
_entity_poly.pdbx_seq_one_letter_code
_entity_poly.pdbx_strand_id
1 'polypeptide(L)'
;MSSDGAVTGWDIGGAHVKAARVERGRVTGVVQVACPLWQGLDKLDAAVAQARAALGDTRHHAVTMTGEMVDLFDSRAAGVVAIVERLTAALPGELLLYAGRSGWVAPSAAAAHADDIASANWLATAAWVASRCPQALLADIGSTTSDLIVIDRGAASVSRSDADRLISGELVYAGLVRTPLMALAPAIDFRGRRHRLMAEHFATTADIWRLLGELPEHADQHPAADGGVKTPQASARRLARMIGRDVDEGSMDDWRTLAAALDRRSVTLASLLADCAPTCLDDATTCAPAVATALLAETAR
;
A
#
# COMPACT_ATOMS: atom_id res chain seq x y z
N MET A 1 2.44 17.10 27.15
CA MET A 1 1.68 17.67 26.01
C MET A 1 0.25 17.92 26.49
N SER A 2 -0.26 19.14 26.32
CA SER A 2 -1.63 19.51 26.74
C SER A 2 -2.65 18.58 26.07
N SER A 3 -3.52 17.97 26.87
CA SER A 3 -4.44 16.89 26.50
C SER A 3 -5.72 17.34 25.79
N ASP A 4 -5.73 18.49 25.12
CA ASP A 4 -6.94 19.10 24.53
C ASP A 4 -6.82 19.43 23.04
N GLY A 5 -5.71 19.07 22.39
CA GLY A 5 -5.50 19.30 20.95
C GLY A 5 -5.79 18.08 20.09
N ALA A 6 -6.46 18.27 18.95
CA ALA A 6 -6.54 17.29 17.89
C ALA A 6 -5.19 17.17 17.16
N VAL A 7 -4.78 15.95 16.82
CA VAL A 7 -3.60 15.65 15.99
C VAL A 7 -4.07 15.05 14.68
N THR A 8 -3.47 15.47 13.56
CA THR A 8 -3.66 14.77 12.28
C THR A 8 -2.40 14.01 11.92
N GLY A 9 -2.51 12.68 11.81
CA GLY A 9 -1.50 11.81 11.24
C GLY A 9 -1.62 11.81 9.71
N TRP A 10 -0.49 11.87 9.01
CA TRP A 10 -0.41 11.89 7.55
C TRP A 10 0.53 10.77 7.07
N ASP A 11 0.10 10.00 6.08
CA ASP A 11 0.94 9.07 5.33
C ASP A 11 0.98 9.52 3.88
N ILE A 12 2.12 10.09 3.47
CA ILE A 12 2.32 10.65 2.12
C ILE A 12 2.93 9.58 1.22
N GLY A 13 2.07 8.86 0.49
CA GLY A 13 2.48 7.88 -0.49
C GLY A 13 2.58 8.46 -1.90
N GLY A 14 3.23 7.70 -2.79
CA GLY A 14 3.39 8.10 -4.20
C GLY A 14 2.09 8.09 -5.01
N ALA A 15 1.09 7.31 -4.59
CA ALA A 15 -0.20 7.17 -5.27
C ALA A 15 -1.39 7.73 -4.49
N HIS A 16 -1.24 7.88 -3.17
CA HIS A 16 -2.31 8.32 -2.27
C HIS A 16 -1.71 9.11 -1.12
N VAL A 17 -2.46 10.09 -0.64
CA VAL A 17 -2.30 10.65 0.70
C VAL A 17 -3.35 10.02 1.60
N LYS A 18 -2.93 9.50 2.75
CA LYS A 18 -3.84 9.06 3.80
C LYS A 18 -3.70 10.01 4.98
N ALA A 19 -4.81 10.30 5.66
CA ALA A 19 -4.80 11.10 6.85
C ALA A 19 -5.79 10.58 7.88
N ALA A 20 -5.43 10.67 9.16
CA ALA A 20 -6.27 10.29 10.28
C ALA A 20 -6.26 11.39 11.35
N ARG A 21 -7.44 11.87 11.72
CA ARG A 21 -7.62 12.80 12.83
C ARG A 21 -7.80 12.02 14.13
N VAL A 22 -7.01 12.37 15.13
CA VAL A 22 -7.03 11.77 16.46
C VAL A 22 -7.32 12.83 17.50
N GLU A 23 -8.35 12.61 18.30
CA GLU A 23 -8.75 13.48 19.40
C GLU A 23 -8.86 12.67 20.68
N ARG A 24 -8.15 13.09 21.74
CA ARG A 24 -8.16 12.41 23.05
C ARG A 24 -7.91 10.90 22.93
N GLY A 25 -6.96 10.52 22.07
CA GLY A 25 -6.57 9.13 21.83
C GLY A 25 -7.55 8.30 20.98
N ARG A 26 -8.59 8.91 20.42
CA ARG A 26 -9.56 8.24 19.54
C ARG A 26 -9.45 8.78 18.12
N VAL A 27 -9.50 7.88 17.14
CA VAL A 27 -9.65 8.25 15.74
C VAL A 27 -11.06 8.80 15.53
N THR A 28 -11.16 10.03 15.03
CA THR A 28 -12.42 10.75 14.79
C THR A 28 -12.72 10.91 13.31
N GLY A 29 -11.72 10.73 12.44
CA GLY A 29 -11.90 10.69 10.99
C GLY A 29 -10.69 10.09 10.30
N VAL A 30 -10.92 9.41 9.17
CA VAL A 30 -9.88 8.87 8.29
C VAL A 30 -10.26 9.16 6.85
N VAL A 31 -9.30 9.55 6.04
CA VAL A 31 -9.49 9.78 4.60
C VAL A 31 -8.30 9.23 3.81
N GLN A 32 -8.58 8.71 2.63
CA GLN A 32 -7.59 8.39 1.62
C GLN A 32 -7.93 9.15 0.35
N VAL A 33 -6.99 9.95 -0.13
CA VAL A 33 -7.13 10.79 -1.32
C VAL A 33 -6.14 10.33 -2.38
N ALA A 34 -6.60 10.17 -3.62
CA ALA A 34 -5.72 9.88 -4.75
C ALA A 34 -4.72 11.03 -4.94
N CYS A 35 -3.44 10.67 -5.03
CA CYS A 35 -2.33 11.60 -5.19
C CYS A 35 -1.30 10.96 -6.11
N PRO A 36 -1.45 11.05 -7.44
CA PRO A 36 -0.46 10.52 -8.38
C PRO A 36 0.77 11.44 -8.38
N LEU A 37 1.58 11.35 -7.32
CA LEU A 37 2.66 12.30 -7.03
C LEU A 37 3.71 12.36 -8.13
N TRP A 38 3.91 11.25 -8.85
CA TRP A 38 4.79 11.17 -10.02
C TRP A 38 4.40 12.14 -11.16
N GLN A 39 3.19 12.70 -11.14
CA GLN A 39 2.73 13.68 -12.12
C GLN A 39 3.02 15.14 -11.72
N GLY A 40 3.41 15.40 -10.46
CA GLY A 40 3.73 16.75 -9.98
C GLY A 40 3.34 17.02 -8.52
N LEU A 41 4.01 18.00 -7.90
CA LEU A 41 3.73 18.47 -6.54
C LEU A 41 2.38 19.16 -6.40
N ASP A 42 1.76 19.61 -7.50
CA ASP A 42 0.38 20.12 -7.50
C ASP A 42 -0.63 19.04 -7.10
N LYS A 43 -0.32 17.76 -7.39
CA LYS A 43 -1.15 16.63 -6.95
C LYS A 43 -1.12 16.44 -5.44
N LEU A 44 0.06 16.65 -4.82
CA LEU A 44 0.20 16.63 -3.36
C LEU A 44 -0.63 17.75 -2.73
N ASP A 45 -0.51 18.97 -3.24
CA ASP A 45 -1.26 20.13 -2.72
C ASP A 45 -2.76 19.88 -2.75
N ALA A 46 -3.28 19.39 -3.89
CA ALA A 46 -4.69 19.08 -4.05
C ALA A 46 -5.15 17.99 -3.08
N ALA A 47 -4.36 16.92 -2.94
CA ALA A 47 -4.69 15.81 -2.04
C ALA A 47 -4.69 16.23 -0.56
N VAL A 48 -3.70 17.02 -0.14
CA VAL A 48 -3.64 17.58 1.23
C VAL A 48 -4.81 18.52 1.48
N ALA A 49 -5.14 19.40 0.54
CA ALA A 49 -6.28 20.31 0.67
C ALA A 49 -7.61 19.55 0.81
N GLN A 50 -7.82 18.50 0.00
CA GLN A 50 -9.01 17.66 0.08
C GLN A 50 -9.09 16.91 1.41
N ALA A 51 -7.97 16.35 1.89
CA ALA A 51 -7.92 15.66 3.17
C ALA A 51 -8.24 16.61 4.35
N ARG A 52 -7.70 17.84 4.33
CA ARG A 52 -8.04 18.89 5.30
C ARG A 52 -9.51 19.28 5.24
N ALA A 53 -10.09 19.42 4.05
CA ALA A 53 -11.51 19.72 3.91
C ALA A 53 -12.40 18.62 4.52
N ALA A 54 -11.99 17.35 4.42
CA ALA A 54 -12.71 16.22 5.00
C ALA A 54 -12.54 16.07 6.52
N LEU A 55 -11.34 16.32 7.05
CA LEU A 55 -11.02 16.08 8.47
C LEU A 55 -11.12 17.34 9.34
N GLY A 56 -11.16 18.53 8.74
CA GLY A 56 -11.00 19.81 9.42
C GLY A 56 -9.55 20.10 9.83
N ASP A 57 -9.29 21.34 10.19
CA ASP A 57 -7.94 21.80 10.55
C ASP A 57 -7.51 21.36 11.96
N THR A 58 -6.20 21.17 12.12
CA THR A 58 -5.51 20.92 13.39
C THR A 58 -4.23 21.77 13.48
N ARG A 59 -3.61 21.83 14.67
CA ARG A 59 -2.34 22.55 14.90
C ARG A 59 -1.14 21.63 15.11
N HIS A 60 -1.38 20.32 15.23
CA HIS A 60 -0.35 19.31 15.41
C HIS A 60 -0.48 18.28 14.29
N HIS A 61 0.63 18.02 13.61
CA HIS A 61 0.70 17.12 12.47
C HIS A 61 1.86 16.13 12.68
N ALA A 62 1.58 14.86 12.46
CA ALA A 62 2.56 13.78 12.51
C ALA A 62 2.62 13.13 11.13
N VAL A 63 3.79 13.10 10.50
CA VAL A 63 3.93 12.71 9.09
C VAL A 63 4.84 11.50 8.95
N THR A 64 4.37 10.49 8.22
CA THR A 64 5.17 9.45 7.57
C THR A 64 5.12 9.64 6.06
N MET A 65 6.09 9.08 5.32
CA MET A 65 6.06 9.12 3.86
C MET A 65 6.68 7.88 3.23
N THR A 66 6.21 7.58 2.01
CA THR A 66 6.75 6.60 1.05
C THR A 66 6.75 7.15 -0.38
N GLY A 67 6.27 8.38 -0.58
CA GLY A 67 6.18 9.04 -1.89
C GLY A 67 7.48 9.67 -2.37
N GLU A 68 8.54 9.70 -1.56
CA GLU A 68 9.80 10.37 -1.91
C GLU A 68 10.59 9.67 -3.03
N MET A 69 10.21 8.44 -3.39
CA MET A 69 10.88 7.63 -4.43
C MET A 69 10.19 7.70 -5.80
N VAL A 70 9.14 8.52 -5.98
CA VAL A 70 8.50 8.65 -7.30
C VAL A 70 9.44 9.32 -8.31
N ASP A 71 9.22 9.05 -9.59
CA ASP A 71 10.02 9.56 -10.73
C ASP A 71 10.12 11.10 -10.83
N LEU A 72 9.35 11.84 -10.02
CA LEU A 72 9.39 13.29 -9.96
C LEU A 72 10.71 13.84 -9.38
N PHE A 73 11.42 13.05 -8.55
CA PHE A 73 12.58 13.52 -7.80
C PHE A 73 13.88 12.87 -8.27
N ASP A 74 14.94 13.66 -8.37
CA ASP A 74 16.28 13.18 -8.76
C ASP A 74 16.88 12.19 -7.74
N SER A 75 16.44 12.27 -6.48
CA SER A 75 16.86 11.38 -5.40
C SER A 75 15.81 11.32 -4.30
N ARG A 76 15.85 10.25 -3.50
CA ARG A 76 14.98 10.09 -2.31
C ARG A 76 15.12 11.28 -1.36
N ALA A 77 16.34 11.75 -1.12
CA ALA A 77 16.60 12.89 -0.24
C ALA A 77 15.98 14.19 -0.79
N ALA A 78 16.08 14.43 -2.10
CA ALA A 78 15.41 15.55 -2.75
C ALA A 78 13.88 15.44 -2.62
N GLY A 79 13.34 14.22 -2.77
CA GLY A 79 11.92 13.94 -2.56
C GLY A 79 11.43 14.23 -1.14
N VAL A 80 12.18 13.79 -0.11
CA VAL A 80 11.86 14.09 1.28
C VAL A 80 11.82 15.60 1.51
N VAL A 81 12.86 16.32 1.11
CA VAL A 81 12.93 17.78 1.31
C VAL A 81 11.77 18.48 0.60
N ALA A 82 11.51 18.16 -0.67
CA ALA A 82 10.44 18.78 -1.43
C ALA A 82 9.06 18.51 -0.82
N ILE A 83 8.77 17.27 -0.41
CA ILE A 83 7.51 16.92 0.26
C ILE A 83 7.38 17.71 1.57
N VAL A 84 8.41 17.74 2.41
CA VAL A 84 8.41 18.43 3.70
C VAL A 84 8.19 19.94 3.53
N GLU A 85 8.83 20.57 2.55
CA GLU A 85 8.63 21.99 2.24
C GLU A 85 7.16 22.28 1.89
N ARG A 86 6.55 21.44 1.04
CA ARG A 86 5.14 21.58 0.65
C ARG A 86 4.19 21.39 1.82
N LEU A 87 4.42 20.37 2.65
CA LEU A 87 3.62 20.15 3.85
C LEU A 87 3.77 21.29 4.85
N THR A 88 4.98 21.81 5.05
CA THR A 88 5.24 22.93 5.97
C THR A 88 4.51 24.20 5.51
N ALA A 89 4.43 24.44 4.19
CA ALA A 89 3.66 25.53 3.64
C ALA A 89 2.13 25.32 3.74
N ALA A 90 1.67 24.08 3.59
CA ALA A 90 0.25 23.74 3.54
C ALA A 90 -0.41 23.49 4.90
N LEU A 91 0.36 23.11 5.93
CA LEU A 91 -0.15 22.65 7.23
C LEU A 91 0.21 23.65 8.34
N PRO A 92 -0.77 24.40 8.89
CA PRO A 92 -0.48 25.42 9.88
C PRO A 92 -0.25 24.82 11.28
N GLY A 93 0.93 25.05 11.86
CA GLY A 93 1.23 24.68 13.25
C GLY A 93 2.49 23.85 13.37
N GLU A 94 2.51 22.95 14.35
CA GLU A 94 3.63 22.04 14.57
C GLU A 94 3.51 20.83 13.63
N LEU A 95 4.61 20.53 12.94
CA LEU A 95 4.74 19.37 12.07
C LEU A 95 5.94 18.54 12.52
N LEU A 96 5.72 17.26 12.79
CA LEU A 96 6.75 16.30 13.14
C LEU A 96 6.84 15.21 12.07
N LEU A 97 8.07 14.87 11.70
CA LEU A 97 8.39 13.84 10.72
C LEU A 97 8.83 12.58 11.45
N TYR A 98 8.27 11.43 11.07
CA TYR A 98 8.75 10.15 11.56
C TYR A 98 10.01 9.74 10.80
N ALA A 99 11.14 9.75 11.49
CA ALA A 99 12.45 9.36 11.00
C ALA A 99 12.82 7.94 11.50
N GLY A 100 11.86 7.01 11.42
CA GLY A 100 12.07 5.61 11.76
C GLY A 100 12.70 5.41 13.16
N ARG A 101 13.91 4.84 13.19
CA ARG A 101 14.66 4.55 14.43
C ARG A 101 15.20 5.80 15.11
N SER A 102 15.34 6.90 14.37
CA SER A 102 15.74 8.22 14.89
C SER A 102 14.56 8.96 15.54
N GLY A 103 13.36 8.37 15.53
CA GLY A 103 12.19 8.90 16.23
C GLY A 103 11.49 10.01 15.46
N TRP A 104 11.00 11.03 16.17
CA TRP A 104 10.31 12.18 15.57
C TRP A 104 11.25 13.37 15.45
N VAL A 105 11.34 13.96 14.27
CA VAL A 105 12.21 15.12 13.97
C VAL A 105 11.42 16.30 13.43
N ALA A 106 11.95 17.50 13.59
CA ALA A 106 11.37 18.72 13.05
C ALA A 106 11.62 18.87 11.53
N PRO A 107 10.83 19.67 10.80
CA PRO A 107 10.99 19.86 9.35
C PRO A 107 12.38 20.39 8.96
N SER A 108 12.97 21.24 9.80
CA SER A 108 14.32 21.77 9.59
C SER A 108 15.41 20.71 9.59
N ALA A 109 15.15 19.52 10.13
CA ALA A 109 16.09 18.41 10.19
C ALA A 109 15.88 17.40 9.04
N ALA A 110 14.90 17.63 8.15
CA ALA A 110 14.52 16.68 7.12
C ALA A 110 15.68 16.27 6.20
N ALA A 111 16.50 17.23 5.77
CA ALA A 111 17.65 16.94 4.91
C ALA A 111 18.71 16.07 5.62
N ALA A 112 18.94 16.30 6.92
CA ALA A 112 19.92 15.55 7.70
C ALA A 112 19.45 14.13 8.04
N HIS A 113 18.14 13.90 8.09
CA HIS A 113 17.52 12.61 8.39
C HIS A 113 16.79 12.01 7.19
N ALA A 114 17.12 12.43 5.97
CA ALA A 114 16.37 12.04 4.78
C ALA A 114 16.26 10.52 4.63
N ASP A 115 17.36 9.81 4.83
CA ASP A 115 17.41 8.34 4.73
C ASP A 115 16.58 7.65 5.82
N ASP A 116 16.48 8.23 7.01
CA ASP A 116 15.69 7.70 8.13
C ASP A 116 14.19 7.99 8.00
N ILE A 117 13.83 9.07 7.30
CA ILE A 117 12.44 9.48 7.03
C ILE A 117 11.86 8.67 5.86
N ALA A 118 12.67 8.42 4.84
CA ALA A 118 12.30 7.76 3.62
C ALA A 118 11.81 6.32 3.87
N SER A 119 10.63 5.97 3.35
CA SER A 119 9.96 4.68 3.52
C SER A 119 9.90 4.13 4.96
N ALA A 120 9.70 5.00 5.96
CA ALA A 120 9.64 4.59 7.36
C ALA A 120 8.23 4.26 7.87
N ASN A 121 7.19 4.41 7.04
CA ASN A 121 5.79 4.25 7.45
C ASN A 121 5.48 2.85 8.04
N TRP A 122 6.05 1.78 7.48
CA TRP A 122 5.87 0.40 7.97
C TRP A 122 6.39 0.24 9.41
N LEU A 123 7.48 0.93 9.76
CA LEU A 123 8.09 0.84 11.10
C LEU A 123 7.21 1.54 12.15
N ALA A 124 6.52 2.63 11.77
CA ALA A 124 5.55 3.28 12.65
C ALA A 124 4.40 2.33 13.00
N THR A 125 3.82 1.67 11.98
CA THR A 125 2.75 0.69 12.17
C THR A 125 3.22 -0.49 13.01
N ALA A 126 4.39 -1.06 12.67
CA ALA A 126 4.98 -2.19 13.40
C ALA A 126 5.25 -1.85 14.87
N ALA A 127 5.82 -0.68 15.16
CA ALA A 127 6.06 -0.22 16.53
C ALA A 127 4.76 -0.03 17.32
N TRP A 128 3.72 0.51 16.68
CA TRP A 128 2.40 0.64 17.31
C TRP A 128 1.77 -0.73 17.60
N VAL A 129 1.80 -1.66 16.65
CA VAL A 129 1.29 -3.03 16.83
C VAL A 129 2.05 -3.73 17.95
N ALA A 130 3.39 -3.63 17.98
CA ALA A 130 4.22 -4.24 19.02
C ALA A 130 3.87 -3.77 20.44
N SER A 131 3.37 -2.54 20.59
CA SER A 131 2.92 -2.01 21.88
C SER A 131 1.62 -2.66 22.41
N ARG A 132 0.86 -3.32 21.53
CA ARG A 132 -0.43 -3.99 21.82
C ARG A 132 -0.32 -5.51 21.77
N CYS A 133 0.40 -6.00 20.78
CA CYS A 133 0.62 -7.41 20.47
C CYS A 133 2.13 -7.65 20.42
N PRO A 134 2.75 -8.10 21.51
CA PRO A 134 4.20 -8.26 21.56
C PRO A 134 4.71 -9.37 20.63
N GLN A 135 3.85 -10.27 20.18
CA GLN A 135 4.17 -11.29 19.17
C GLN A 135 3.05 -11.35 18.14
N ALA A 136 3.38 -11.12 16.87
CA ALA A 136 2.43 -11.09 15.77
C ALA A 136 3.14 -11.15 14.41
N LEU A 137 2.38 -11.42 13.35
CA LEU A 137 2.73 -11.02 12.00
C LEU A 137 1.87 -9.81 11.61
N LEU A 138 2.51 -8.72 11.20
CA LEU A 138 1.85 -7.59 10.57
C LEU A 138 1.85 -7.81 9.05
N ALA A 139 0.67 -7.88 8.45
CA ALA A 139 0.49 -7.84 7.00
C ALA A 139 -0.26 -6.56 6.59
N ASP A 140 0.46 -5.56 6.06
CA ASP A 140 -0.14 -4.34 5.51
C ASP A 140 -0.16 -4.40 3.98
N ILE A 141 -1.32 -4.69 3.43
CA ILE A 141 -1.51 -4.87 2.00
C ILE A 141 -2.15 -3.61 1.42
N GLY A 142 -1.34 -2.85 0.71
CA GLY A 142 -1.75 -1.66 -0.01
C GLY A 142 -2.24 -1.94 -1.43
N SER A 143 -2.50 -0.86 -2.17
CA SER A 143 -2.89 -0.95 -3.58
C SER A 143 -1.78 -1.51 -4.48
N THR A 144 -0.51 -1.37 -4.07
CA THR A 144 0.68 -1.65 -4.91
C THR A 144 1.66 -2.61 -4.25
N THR A 145 1.82 -2.50 -2.93
CA THR A 145 2.81 -3.23 -2.15
C THR A 145 2.15 -3.95 -0.98
N SER A 146 2.83 -4.95 -0.45
CA SER A 146 2.48 -5.61 0.81
C SER A 146 3.68 -5.61 1.73
N ASP A 147 3.51 -5.11 2.95
CA ASP A 147 4.53 -5.12 4.00
C ASP A 147 4.26 -6.29 4.94
N LEU A 148 5.23 -7.19 5.10
CA LEU A 148 5.13 -8.40 5.93
C LEU A 148 6.17 -8.35 7.02
N ILE A 149 5.77 -7.95 8.21
CA ILE A 149 6.69 -7.64 9.31
C ILE A 149 6.40 -8.54 10.49
N VAL A 150 7.38 -9.37 10.85
CA VAL A 150 7.33 -10.14 12.09
C VAL A 150 7.51 -9.19 13.27
N ILE A 151 6.65 -9.34 14.27
CA ILE A 151 6.70 -8.63 15.54
C ILE A 151 7.14 -9.63 16.63
N ASP A 152 8.26 -9.36 17.28
CA ASP A 152 8.67 -10.01 18.54
C ASP A 152 9.26 -8.94 19.47
N ARG A 153 8.42 -8.42 20.37
CA ARG A 153 8.69 -7.31 21.30
C ARG A 153 9.24 -6.06 20.61
N GLY A 154 8.79 -5.85 19.36
CA GLY A 154 9.26 -4.85 18.42
C GLY A 154 9.24 -5.41 17.00
N ALA A 155 9.53 -4.57 15.99
CA ALA A 155 9.72 -5.07 14.63
C ALA A 155 10.99 -5.93 14.56
N ALA A 156 10.83 -7.23 14.29
CA ALA A 156 11.92 -8.18 14.18
C ALA A 156 12.59 -8.09 12.79
N SER A 157 13.18 -6.93 12.50
CA SER A 157 13.77 -6.61 11.19
C SER A 157 15.16 -5.99 11.33
N VAL A 158 16.09 -6.45 10.49
CA VAL A 158 17.40 -5.84 10.31
C VAL A 158 17.44 -4.87 9.13
N SER A 159 16.39 -4.80 8.32
CA SER A 159 16.30 -3.92 7.16
C SER A 159 16.38 -2.45 7.57
N ARG A 160 17.00 -1.64 6.69
CA ARG A 160 17.09 -0.18 6.82
C ARG A 160 16.53 0.54 5.60
N SER A 161 16.32 -0.16 4.50
CA SER A 161 15.84 0.40 3.25
C SER A 161 14.84 -0.55 2.58
N ASP A 162 14.07 -0.05 1.61
CA ASP A 162 13.22 -0.91 0.79
C ASP A 162 14.02 -1.97 0.02
N ALA A 163 15.28 -1.68 -0.32
CA ALA A 163 16.16 -2.67 -0.95
C ALA A 163 16.43 -3.85 -0.01
N ASP A 164 16.73 -3.61 1.26
CA ASP A 164 16.89 -4.66 2.27
C ASP A 164 15.59 -5.45 2.48
N ARG A 165 14.46 -4.74 2.46
CA ARG A 165 13.12 -5.33 2.64
C ARG A 165 12.71 -6.21 1.45
N LEU A 166 13.07 -5.82 0.23
CA LEU A 166 12.88 -6.64 -0.97
C LEU A 166 13.76 -7.90 -0.92
N ILE A 167 14.99 -7.80 -0.40
CA ILE A 167 15.91 -8.93 -0.25
C ILE A 167 15.42 -9.91 0.82
N SER A 168 14.96 -9.39 1.96
CA SER A 168 14.48 -10.20 3.09
C SER A 168 13.06 -10.73 2.90
N GLY A 169 12.28 -10.17 1.96
CA GLY A 169 10.88 -10.51 1.76
C GLY A 169 9.90 -9.73 2.63
N GLU A 170 10.38 -8.81 3.46
CA GLU A 170 9.57 -7.91 4.29
C GLU A 170 8.76 -6.88 3.46
N LEU A 171 9.15 -6.67 2.21
CA LEU A 171 8.42 -5.87 1.22
C LEU A 171 8.17 -6.72 -0.03
N VAL A 172 6.90 -6.91 -0.36
CA VAL A 172 6.46 -7.54 -1.60
C VAL A 172 5.89 -6.48 -2.52
N TYR A 173 6.40 -6.39 -3.75
CA TYR A 173 5.89 -5.44 -4.74
C TYR A 173 4.63 -5.95 -5.48
N ALA A 174 3.67 -6.43 -4.69
CA ALA A 174 2.35 -6.84 -5.13
C ALA A 174 1.30 -6.32 -4.14
N GLY A 175 0.19 -5.83 -4.66
CA GLY A 175 -0.90 -5.27 -3.89
C GLY A 175 -2.24 -5.50 -4.58
N LEU A 176 -3.29 -5.01 -3.92
CA LEU A 176 -4.67 -5.40 -4.24
C LEU A 176 -5.20 -4.82 -5.55
N VAL A 177 -4.69 -3.67 -6.00
CA VAL A 177 -5.35 -2.92 -7.07
C VAL A 177 -4.46 -2.72 -8.29
N ARG A 178 -3.21 -2.31 -8.08
CA ARG A 178 -2.37 -1.71 -9.12
C ARG A 178 -1.34 -2.66 -9.72
N THR A 179 -1.19 -3.87 -9.20
CA THR A 179 -0.13 -4.78 -9.67
C THR A 179 -0.44 -5.24 -11.10
N PRO A 180 0.44 -4.96 -12.08
CA PRO A 180 0.26 -5.44 -13.44
C PRO A 180 0.26 -6.98 -13.47
N LEU A 181 -0.71 -7.59 -14.15
CA LEU A 181 -0.84 -9.06 -14.13
C LEU A 181 0.36 -9.79 -14.74
N MET A 182 1.10 -9.15 -15.65
CA MET A 182 2.35 -9.68 -16.20
C MET A 182 3.43 -9.92 -15.14
N ALA A 183 3.36 -9.25 -13.99
CA ALA A 183 4.32 -9.40 -12.90
C ALA A 183 3.99 -10.59 -11.96
N LEU A 184 2.77 -11.13 -12.02
CA LEU A 184 2.33 -12.19 -11.09
C LEU A 184 2.85 -13.57 -11.47
N ALA A 185 2.94 -13.87 -12.77
CA ALA A 185 3.41 -15.16 -13.25
C ALA A 185 3.94 -15.07 -14.69
N PRO A 186 4.93 -15.89 -15.09
CA PRO A 186 5.37 -15.95 -16.48
C PRO A 186 4.36 -16.67 -17.40
N ALA A 187 3.47 -17.48 -16.84
CA ALA A 187 2.49 -18.26 -17.57
C ALA A 187 1.33 -18.70 -16.66
N ILE A 188 0.17 -18.97 -17.27
CA ILE A 188 -1.05 -19.44 -16.60
C ILE A 188 -1.73 -20.54 -17.41
N ASP A 189 -2.39 -21.48 -16.75
CA ASP A 189 -3.21 -22.49 -17.42
C ASP A 189 -4.63 -21.96 -17.64
N PHE A 190 -5.11 -22.07 -18.88
CA PHE A 190 -6.46 -21.69 -19.27
C PHE A 190 -7.04 -22.74 -20.21
N ARG A 191 -8.21 -23.29 -19.85
CA ARG A 191 -8.89 -24.37 -20.60
C ARG A 191 -7.94 -25.54 -20.96
N GLY A 192 -7.17 -26.00 -19.98
CA GLY A 192 -6.24 -27.13 -20.12
C GLY A 192 -5.00 -26.86 -20.97
N ARG A 193 -4.74 -25.61 -21.37
CA ARG A 193 -3.53 -25.22 -22.10
C ARG A 193 -2.75 -24.16 -21.34
N ARG A 194 -1.43 -24.29 -21.35
CA ARG A 194 -0.53 -23.31 -20.75
C ARG A 194 -0.32 -22.13 -21.69
N HIS A 195 -0.67 -20.94 -21.24
CA HIS A 195 -0.48 -19.67 -21.93
C HIS A 195 0.64 -18.88 -21.26
N ARG A 196 1.59 -18.33 -22.02
CA ARG A 196 2.49 -17.29 -21.49
C ARG A 196 1.70 -16.00 -21.34
N LEU A 197 1.97 -15.24 -20.28
CA LEU A 197 1.37 -13.92 -20.14
C LEU A 197 2.05 -12.94 -21.10
N MET A 198 1.26 -12.09 -21.74
CA MET A 198 1.79 -10.95 -22.49
C MET A 198 2.52 -10.00 -21.53
N ALA A 199 3.70 -9.53 -21.94
CA ALA A 199 4.49 -8.55 -21.20
C ALA A 199 4.01 -7.11 -21.49
N GLU A 200 2.69 -6.90 -21.42
CA GLU A 200 2.02 -5.64 -21.70
C GLU A 200 1.09 -5.28 -20.54
N HIS A 201 0.96 -3.99 -20.25
CA HIS A 201 0.10 -3.51 -19.17
C HIS A 201 -1.38 -3.49 -19.59
N PHE A 202 -1.95 -4.66 -19.86
CA PHE A 202 -3.37 -4.77 -20.23
C PHE A 202 -4.31 -4.82 -19.03
N ALA A 203 -3.88 -5.42 -17.92
CA ALA A 203 -4.72 -5.67 -16.76
C ALA A 203 -3.94 -5.53 -15.46
N THR A 204 -4.67 -5.28 -14.37
CA THR A 204 -4.12 -5.17 -13.01
C THR A 204 -4.84 -6.11 -12.05
N THR A 205 -4.35 -6.27 -10.82
CA THR A 205 -5.02 -7.05 -9.76
C THR A 205 -6.45 -6.58 -9.47
N ALA A 206 -6.78 -5.29 -9.67
CA ALA A 206 -8.16 -4.82 -9.60
C ALA A 206 -9.11 -5.54 -10.58
N ASP A 207 -8.62 -5.94 -11.76
CA ASP A 207 -9.43 -6.67 -12.75
C ASP A 207 -9.76 -8.09 -12.29
N ILE A 208 -8.85 -8.72 -11.54
CA ILE A 208 -9.10 -10.03 -10.92
C ILE A 208 -10.23 -9.90 -9.90
N TRP A 209 -10.05 -9.05 -8.89
CA TRP A 209 -11.01 -8.91 -7.79
C TRP A 209 -12.38 -8.42 -8.27
N ARG A 210 -12.42 -7.55 -9.30
CA ARG A 210 -13.68 -7.11 -9.90
C ARG A 210 -14.42 -8.24 -10.60
N LEU A 211 -13.71 -9.17 -11.26
CA LEU A 211 -14.32 -10.33 -11.90
C LEU A 211 -14.84 -11.34 -10.87
N LEU A 212 -14.11 -11.51 -9.77
CA LEU A 212 -14.50 -12.36 -8.65
C LEU A 212 -15.62 -11.75 -7.79
N GLY A 213 -15.87 -10.44 -7.92
CA GLY A 213 -16.89 -9.73 -7.14
C GLY A 213 -16.42 -9.35 -5.73
N GLU A 214 -15.12 -9.34 -5.51
CA GLU A 214 -14.49 -9.14 -4.19
C GLU A 214 -13.80 -7.78 -4.05
N LEU A 215 -13.80 -6.96 -5.12
CA LEU A 215 -13.25 -5.60 -5.06
C LEU A 215 -14.28 -4.62 -4.49
N PRO A 216 -14.02 -3.97 -3.34
CA PRO A 216 -14.87 -2.90 -2.84
C PRO A 216 -14.89 -1.73 -3.83
N GLU A 217 -16.05 -1.11 -3.98
CA GLU A 217 -16.28 -0.03 -4.95
C GLU A 217 -15.31 1.14 -4.80
N HIS A 218 -14.89 1.45 -3.57
CA HIS A 218 -14.00 2.56 -3.25
C HIS A 218 -12.50 2.24 -3.39
N ALA A 219 -12.12 0.97 -3.59
CA ALA A 219 -10.73 0.54 -3.53
C ALA A 219 -9.92 0.92 -4.79
N ASP A 220 -10.53 0.84 -5.97
CA ASP A 220 -9.88 1.18 -7.24
C ASP A 220 -10.14 2.65 -7.62
N GLN A 221 -9.25 3.54 -7.17
CA GLN A 221 -9.34 5.00 -7.39
C GLN A 221 -8.59 5.50 -8.64
N HIS A 222 -7.81 4.65 -9.33
CA HIS A 222 -6.96 5.05 -10.46
C HIS A 222 -7.56 4.62 -11.81
N PRO A 223 -7.30 5.26 -12.96
CA PRO A 223 -7.81 4.78 -14.24
C PRO A 223 -7.49 3.30 -14.48
N ALA A 224 -8.40 2.59 -15.18
CA ALA A 224 -8.09 1.23 -15.64
C ALA A 224 -6.87 1.26 -16.59
N ALA A 225 -6.19 0.12 -16.73
CA ALA A 225 -4.96 0.03 -17.53
C ALA A 225 -5.15 0.49 -19.00
N ASP A 226 -6.35 0.28 -19.56
CA ASP A 226 -6.75 0.71 -20.90
C ASP A 226 -7.47 2.07 -20.93
N GLY A 227 -7.58 2.77 -19.79
CA GLY A 227 -8.36 4.00 -19.62
C GLY A 227 -9.87 3.81 -19.73
N GLY A 228 -10.35 2.57 -19.86
CA GLY A 228 -11.76 2.26 -20.07
C GLY A 228 -12.59 2.20 -18.78
N VAL A 229 -13.85 1.80 -18.94
CA VAL A 229 -14.78 1.62 -17.82
C VAL A 229 -14.35 0.47 -16.89
N LYS A 230 -14.75 0.57 -15.63
CA LYS A 230 -14.42 -0.39 -14.56
C LYS A 230 -15.58 -1.33 -14.26
N THR A 231 -16.03 -2.06 -15.28
CA THR A 231 -17.08 -3.07 -15.15
C THR A 231 -16.49 -4.48 -15.22
N PRO A 232 -17.17 -5.52 -14.70
CA PRO A 232 -16.73 -6.90 -14.88
C PRO A 232 -16.46 -7.26 -16.35
N GLN A 233 -17.32 -6.84 -17.28
CA GLN A 233 -17.13 -7.09 -18.72
C GLN A 233 -15.85 -6.42 -19.27
N ALA A 234 -15.55 -5.20 -18.83
CA ALA A 234 -14.33 -4.51 -19.26
C ALA A 234 -13.07 -5.15 -18.65
N SER A 235 -13.14 -5.60 -17.38
CA SER A 235 -12.08 -6.38 -16.75
C SER A 235 -11.83 -7.71 -17.47
N ALA A 236 -12.89 -8.43 -17.88
CA ALA A 236 -12.77 -9.64 -18.67
C ALA A 236 -12.02 -9.40 -19.99
N ARG A 237 -12.32 -8.28 -20.68
CA ARG A 237 -11.61 -7.89 -21.90
C ARG A 237 -10.13 -7.63 -21.67
N ARG A 238 -9.78 -6.93 -20.60
CA ARG A 238 -8.39 -6.71 -20.20
C ARG A 238 -7.68 -8.03 -19.85
N LEU A 239 -8.34 -8.92 -19.12
CA LEU A 239 -7.81 -10.24 -18.76
C LEU A 239 -7.60 -11.15 -19.99
N ALA A 240 -8.54 -11.19 -20.93
CA ALA A 240 -8.42 -12.00 -22.14
C ALA A 240 -7.18 -11.63 -22.96
N ARG A 241 -6.88 -10.33 -23.07
CA ARG A 241 -5.69 -9.82 -23.75
C ARG A 241 -4.39 -10.31 -23.13
N MET A 242 -4.34 -10.54 -21.81
CA MET A 242 -3.15 -11.09 -21.14
C MET A 242 -2.70 -12.43 -21.72
N ILE A 243 -3.62 -13.21 -22.30
CA ILE A 243 -3.34 -14.50 -22.94
C ILE A 243 -3.54 -14.48 -24.46
N GLY A 244 -3.56 -13.29 -25.06
CA GLY A 244 -3.68 -13.08 -26.51
C GLY A 244 -5.04 -13.45 -27.09
N ARG A 245 -6.12 -13.21 -26.33
CA ARG A 245 -7.50 -13.49 -26.74
C ARG A 245 -8.37 -12.24 -26.67
N ASP A 246 -9.47 -12.29 -27.41
CA ASP A 246 -10.59 -11.36 -27.24
C ASP A 246 -11.65 -11.93 -26.29
N VAL A 247 -12.39 -11.01 -25.64
CA VAL A 247 -13.40 -11.36 -24.64
C VAL A 247 -14.53 -12.24 -25.20
N ASP A 248 -14.79 -12.14 -26.50
CA ASP A 248 -15.87 -12.87 -27.19
C ASP A 248 -15.48 -14.34 -27.46
N GLU A 249 -14.21 -14.74 -27.27
CA GLU A 249 -13.74 -16.12 -27.38
C GLU A 249 -14.01 -16.99 -26.13
N GLY A 250 -14.62 -16.40 -25.10
CA GLY A 250 -14.90 -17.05 -23.82
C GLY A 250 -16.14 -16.52 -23.14
N SER A 251 -16.72 -17.33 -22.26
CA SER A 251 -17.81 -16.90 -21.39
C SER A 251 -17.26 -16.10 -20.21
N MET A 252 -18.12 -15.36 -19.52
CA MET A 252 -17.74 -14.72 -18.26
C MET A 252 -17.21 -15.70 -17.21
N ASP A 253 -17.69 -16.95 -17.21
CA ASP A 253 -17.21 -17.98 -16.29
C ASP A 253 -15.80 -18.47 -16.65
N ASP A 254 -15.45 -18.49 -17.93
CA ASP A 254 -14.07 -18.72 -18.35
C ASP A 254 -13.15 -17.61 -17.85
N TRP A 255 -13.58 -16.35 -17.99
CA TRP A 255 -12.79 -15.19 -17.55
C TRP A 255 -12.66 -15.11 -16.03
N ARG A 256 -13.70 -15.50 -15.29
CA ARG A 256 -13.63 -15.69 -13.83
C ARG A 256 -12.70 -16.85 -13.46
N THR A 257 -12.71 -17.94 -14.21
CA THR A 257 -11.78 -19.06 -13.98
C THR A 257 -10.33 -18.62 -14.20
N LEU A 258 -10.07 -17.80 -15.22
CA LEU A 258 -8.76 -17.21 -15.45
C LEU A 258 -8.37 -16.26 -14.31
N ALA A 259 -9.30 -15.39 -13.88
CA ALA A 259 -9.09 -14.52 -12.72
C ALA A 259 -8.75 -15.33 -11.47
N ALA A 260 -9.55 -16.36 -11.15
CA ALA A 260 -9.31 -17.26 -10.01
C ALA A 260 -7.99 -18.03 -10.13
N ALA A 261 -7.52 -18.34 -11.34
CA ALA A 261 -6.23 -19.00 -11.53
C ALA A 261 -5.05 -18.04 -11.27
N LEU A 262 -5.21 -16.75 -11.61
CA LEU A 262 -4.25 -15.68 -11.32
C LEU A 262 -4.32 -15.22 -9.85
N ASP A 263 -5.51 -15.31 -9.25
CA ASP A 263 -5.81 -15.07 -7.84
C ASP A 263 -5.18 -16.12 -6.91
N ARG A 264 -5.24 -17.41 -7.31
CA ARG A 264 -4.72 -18.56 -6.56
C ARG A 264 -3.20 -18.55 -6.32
N ARG A 265 -2.55 -17.42 -6.56
CA ARG A 265 -1.15 -17.16 -6.32
C ARG A 265 -0.93 -15.72 -5.83
N SER A 266 -1.46 -15.45 -4.65
CA SER A 266 -0.72 -14.82 -3.53
C SER A 266 0.61 -15.56 -3.23
N VAL A 267 1.34 -16.01 -4.27
CA VAL A 267 2.54 -16.85 -4.21
C VAL A 267 3.59 -16.23 -3.33
N THR A 268 3.68 -14.90 -3.32
CA THR A 268 4.58 -14.19 -2.44
C THR A 268 4.11 -14.21 -1.00
N LEU A 269 2.84 -13.94 -0.69
CA LEU A 269 2.35 -13.96 0.69
C LEU A 269 2.40 -15.37 1.28
N ALA A 270 1.94 -16.39 0.57
CA ALA A 270 1.98 -17.78 1.05
C ALA A 270 3.41 -18.35 1.10
N SER A 271 4.31 -18.02 0.16
CA SER A 271 5.71 -18.46 0.26
C SER A 271 6.45 -17.75 1.40
N LEU A 272 6.19 -16.45 1.60
CA LEU A 272 6.79 -15.68 2.69
C LEU A 272 6.21 -16.09 4.05
N LEU A 273 4.93 -16.43 4.12
CA LEU A 273 4.33 -17.03 5.30
C LEU A 273 4.87 -18.43 5.57
N ALA A 274 5.12 -19.25 4.55
CA ALA A 274 5.72 -20.57 4.74
C ALA A 274 7.11 -20.49 5.40
N ASP A 275 7.88 -19.44 5.08
CA ASP A 275 9.22 -19.23 5.64
C ASP A 275 9.19 -18.48 6.99
N CYS A 276 8.31 -17.50 7.17
CA CYS A 276 8.30 -16.61 8.35
C CYS A 276 7.27 -16.97 9.43
N ALA A 277 6.16 -17.62 9.06
CA ALA A 277 5.06 -17.97 9.95
C ALA A 277 4.22 -19.15 9.38
N PRO A 278 4.79 -20.37 9.27
CA PRO A 278 4.17 -21.48 8.52
C PRO A 278 2.81 -21.93 9.07
N THR A 279 2.51 -21.65 10.34
CA THR A 279 1.20 -21.96 10.96
C THR A 279 0.10 -20.98 10.58
N CYS A 280 0.44 -19.85 9.95
CA CYS A 280 -0.46 -18.75 9.63
C CYS A 280 -0.96 -18.78 8.16
N LEU A 281 -0.65 -19.84 7.42
CA LEU A 281 -0.84 -19.92 5.97
C LEU A 281 -2.31 -19.83 5.52
N ASP A 282 -3.21 -20.46 6.28
CA ASP A 282 -4.63 -20.57 5.92
C ASP A 282 -5.38 -19.25 6.16
N ASP A 283 -5.09 -18.55 7.26
CA ASP A 283 -5.81 -17.34 7.69
C ASP A 283 -5.47 -16.09 6.85
N ALA A 284 -4.25 -16.01 6.30
CA ALA A 284 -3.82 -14.89 5.47
C ALA A 284 -4.43 -14.87 4.06
N THR A 285 -4.95 -16.02 3.58
CA THR A 285 -5.51 -16.17 2.22
C THR A 285 -6.93 -15.66 2.07
N THR A 286 -7.60 -15.29 3.17
CA THR A 286 -9.02 -14.89 3.19
C THR A 286 -9.25 -13.39 3.43
N CYS A 287 -8.18 -12.60 3.59
CA CYS A 287 -8.28 -11.19 3.91
C CYS A 287 -8.52 -10.33 2.66
N ALA A 288 -9.79 -10.03 2.39
CA ALA A 288 -10.26 -9.02 1.43
C ALA A 288 -9.81 -7.59 1.83
N PRO A 289 -9.94 -6.57 0.96
CA PRO A 289 -8.98 -5.48 0.87
C PRO A 289 -9.25 -4.33 1.85
N ALA A 290 -8.32 -4.13 2.78
CA ALA A 290 -7.59 -2.87 3.05
C ALA A 290 -7.20 -2.75 4.54
N VAL A 291 -5.99 -2.22 4.74
CA VAL A 291 -5.42 -1.70 6.00
C VAL A 291 -5.02 -2.77 7.00
N ALA A 292 -3.73 -3.12 7.02
CA ALA A 292 -3.05 -3.84 8.10
C ALA A 292 -3.91 -4.91 8.80
N THR A 293 -3.99 -6.12 8.25
CA THR A 293 -4.49 -7.25 9.02
C THR A 293 -3.41 -7.63 10.03
N ALA A 294 -3.43 -7.00 11.20
CA ALA A 294 -2.72 -7.49 12.38
C ALA A 294 -3.57 -8.57 13.04
N LEU A 295 -3.65 -9.75 12.43
CA LEU A 295 -4.20 -10.92 13.07
C LEU A 295 -3.37 -12.10 12.60
N LEU A 296 -2.56 -12.63 13.51
CA LEU A 296 -2.44 -14.05 13.85
C LEU A 296 -1.55 -14.13 15.09
N ALA A 297 -2.19 -14.05 16.25
CA ALA A 297 -1.59 -14.46 17.51
C ALA A 297 -2.01 -15.91 17.74
N GLU A 298 -1.22 -16.87 17.26
CA GLU A 298 -1.27 -18.19 17.90
C GLU A 298 -0.51 -18.10 19.21
N THR A 299 -1.26 -17.99 20.30
CA THR A 299 -0.81 -18.51 21.59
C THR A 299 -0.50 -20.00 21.40
N ALA A 300 0.76 -20.32 21.07
CA ALA A 300 1.32 -21.61 21.40
C ALA A 300 1.29 -21.73 22.93
N ARG A 301 0.35 -22.53 23.44
CA ARG A 301 0.39 -23.03 24.81
C ARG A 301 1.46 -24.10 24.93
#